data_AF-A0A4Q3UEI7-F1
#
_entry.id   AF-A0A4Q3UEI7-F1
#
_cell.length_a   1.000
_cell.length_b   1.000
_cell.length_c   1.000
_cell.angle_alpha   90.00
_cell.angle_beta   90.00
_cell.angle_gamma   90.00
#
_symmetry.space_group_name_H-M   'P 1'
#
loop_
_entity.id
_entity.type
_entity.pdbx_description
1 polymer ?
#
loop_
_entity_poly.entity_id
_entity_poly.type
_entity_poly.pdbx_seq_one_letter_code
_entity_poly.pdbx_strand_id
1 'polypeptide(L)'
;MSLSDTYFRHLCILRKLQKAPATQQDIKDYYEAQCETHGYHFVFSSRTFLRDKEDILSLYKKDIRYDGSTKKYFLEEDDVPDDFGNRITDAYNTYLALNMADDVAAYVHLEKRRPQGME
;
A
#
# COMPACT_ATOMS: atom_id res chain seq x y z
N MET A 1 -3.14 -17.80 -0.65
CA MET A 1 -2.70 -16.50 -0.08
C MET A 1 -3.78 -16.03 0.87
N SER A 2 -3.40 -15.43 2.00
CA SER A 2 -4.37 -14.85 2.92
C SER A 2 -4.96 -13.57 2.31
N LEU A 3 -6.15 -13.19 2.78
CA LEU A 3 -6.79 -11.95 2.37
C LEU A 3 -5.93 -10.72 2.73
N SER A 4 -5.26 -10.77 3.89
CA SER A 4 -4.38 -9.70 4.37
C SER A 4 -3.16 -9.47 3.46
N ASP A 5 -2.51 -10.54 2.99
CA ASP A 5 -1.38 -10.45 2.04
C ASP A 5 -1.82 -9.76 0.73
N THR A 6 -2.98 -10.14 0.20
CA THR A 6 -3.53 -9.51 -1.01
C THR A 6 -3.77 -8.01 -0.82
N TYR A 7 -4.40 -7.60 0.29
CA TYR A 7 -4.62 -6.19 0.58
C TYR A 7 -3.31 -5.40 0.74
N PHE A 8 -2.35 -5.95 1.48
CA PHE A 8 -1.04 -5.34 1.67
C PHE A 8 -0.32 -5.14 0.33
N ARG A 9 -0.37 -6.14 -0.56
CA ARG A 9 0.22 -6.06 -1.89
C ARG A 9 -0.46 -5.03 -2.78
N HIS A 10 -1.80 -4.98 -2.77
CA HIS A 10 -2.56 -3.94 -3.49
C HIS A 10 -2.13 -2.55 -3.04
N LEU A 11 -1.99 -2.35 -1.73
CA LEU A 11 -1.55 -1.08 -1.19
C LEU A 11 -0.14 -0.71 -1.64
N CYS A 12 0.80 -1.67 -1.64
CA CYS A 12 2.16 -1.43 -2.12
C CYS A 12 2.17 -1.02 -3.60
N ILE A 13 1.39 -1.69 -4.45
CA ILE A 13 1.25 -1.37 -5.87
C ILE A 13 0.72 0.06 -6.04
N LEU A 14 -0.39 0.40 -5.38
CA LEU A 14 -1.01 1.72 -5.48
C LEU A 14 -0.06 2.82 -5.00
N ARG A 15 0.58 2.66 -3.84
CA ARG A 15 1.55 3.64 -3.31
C ARG A 15 2.74 3.86 -4.23
N LYS A 16 3.23 2.78 -4.87
CA LYS A 16 4.34 2.87 -5.81
C LYS A 16 3.95 3.69 -7.04
N LEU A 17 2.79 3.39 -7.62
CA LEU A 17 2.32 4.01 -8.85
C LEU A 17 1.74 5.42 -8.67
N GLN A 18 1.22 5.76 -7.50
CA GLN A 18 0.81 7.12 -7.15
C GLN A 18 1.98 8.12 -7.15
N LYS A 19 3.20 7.65 -6.85
CA LYS A 19 4.39 8.51 -6.82
C LYS A 19 4.95 8.76 -8.22
N ALA A 20 5.04 7.71 -9.02
CA ALA A 20 5.54 7.78 -10.40
C ALA A 20 5.26 6.46 -11.14
N PRO A 21 5.21 6.50 -12.49
CA PRO A 21 5.22 5.29 -13.29
C PRO A 21 6.43 4.40 -12.98
N ALA A 22 6.23 3.10 -12.90
CA ALA A 22 7.24 2.13 -12.43
C ALA A 22 7.22 0.83 -13.26
N THR A 23 8.37 0.17 -13.40
CA THR A 23 8.41 -1.16 -14.03
C THR A 23 7.83 -2.23 -13.09
N GLN A 24 7.50 -3.40 -13.61
CA GLN A 24 7.06 -4.52 -12.75
C GLN A 24 8.14 -4.90 -11.73
N GLN A 25 9.42 -4.80 -12.12
CA GLN A 25 10.54 -5.06 -11.21
C GLN A 25 10.59 -4.02 -10.09
N ASP A 26 10.46 -2.73 -10.40
CA ASP A 26 10.43 -1.66 -9.39
C ASP A 26 9.30 -1.84 -8.37
N ILE A 27 8.15 -2.35 -8.82
CA ILE A 27 6.99 -2.65 -7.95
C ILE A 27 7.29 -3.85 -7.06
N LYS A 28 7.88 -4.91 -7.63
CA LYS A 28 8.30 -6.10 -6.89
C LYS A 28 9.32 -5.74 -5.82
N ASP A 29 10.37 -5.01 -6.18
CA ASP A 29 11.44 -4.61 -5.26
C ASP A 29 10.88 -3.74 -4.12
N TYR A 30 9.96 -2.83 -4.44
CA TYR A 30 9.26 -2.04 -3.42
C TYR A 30 8.44 -2.93 -2.48
N TYR A 31 7.66 -3.87 -3.01
CA TYR A 31 6.86 -4.80 -2.20
C TYR A 31 7.74 -5.67 -1.29
N GLU A 32 8.84 -6.23 -1.82
CA GLU A 32 9.76 -7.07 -1.04
C GLU A 32 10.42 -6.28 0.09
N ALA A 33 10.84 -5.04 -0.16
CA ALA A 33 11.36 -4.15 0.88
C ALA A 33 10.30 -3.83 1.96
N GLN A 34 9.03 -3.63 1.57
CA GLN A 34 7.94 -3.44 2.52
C GLN A 34 7.67 -4.74 3.31
N CYS A 35 7.72 -5.91 2.69
CA CYS A 35 7.58 -7.18 3.37
C CYS A 35 8.67 -7.38 4.42
N GLU A 36 9.93 -7.15 4.07
CA GLU A 36 11.07 -7.23 5.00
C GLU A 36 10.88 -6.30 6.20
N THR A 37 10.48 -5.05 5.96
CA THR A 37 10.23 -4.06 7.02
C THR A 37 9.17 -4.49 8.03
N HIS A 38 8.15 -5.24 7.59
CA HIS A 38 7.01 -5.68 8.42
C HIS A 38 7.09 -7.15 8.84
N GLY A 39 8.21 -7.84 8.57
CA GLY A 39 8.39 -9.25 8.91
C GLY A 39 7.50 -10.21 8.11
N TYR A 40 7.09 -9.83 6.90
CA TYR A 40 6.30 -10.66 6.00
C TYR A 40 7.17 -11.40 4.99
N HIS A 41 6.75 -12.62 4.61
CA HIS A 41 7.44 -13.46 3.63
C HIS A 41 6.46 -14.03 2.62
N PHE A 42 6.11 -13.22 1.62
CA PHE A 42 5.15 -13.56 0.58
C PHE A 42 5.81 -13.59 -0.81
N VAL A 43 5.21 -14.33 -1.75
CA VAL A 43 5.77 -14.50 -3.09
C VAL A 43 5.09 -13.55 -4.09
N PHE A 44 5.89 -12.71 -4.75
CA PHE A 44 5.44 -11.82 -5.81
C PHE A 44 5.88 -12.32 -7.19
N SER A 45 4.92 -12.67 -8.05
CA SER A 45 5.17 -13.17 -9.42
C SER A 45 4.45 -12.32 -10.47
N SER A 46 4.83 -12.43 -11.75
CA SER A 46 4.13 -11.73 -12.84
C SER A 46 2.66 -12.11 -12.93
N ARG A 47 2.32 -13.39 -12.73
CA ARG A 47 0.93 -13.85 -12.71
C ARG A 47 0.16 -13.29 -11.51
N THR A 48 0.83 -13.10 -10.37
CA THR A 48 0.25 -12.44 -9.19
C THR A 48 -0.06 -10.97 -9.51
N PHE A 49 0.92 -10.25 -10.07
CA PHE A 49 0.75 -8.84 -10.41
C PHE A 49 -0.38 -8.60 -11.41
N LEU A 50 -0.50 -9.43 -12.46
CA LEU A 50 -1.59 -9.31 -13.44
C LEU A 50 -2.97 -9.47 -12.78
N ARG A 51 -3.11 -10.43 -11.85
CA ARG A 51 -4.33 -10.63 -11.08
C ARG A 51 -4.62 -9.46 -10.15
N ASP A 52 -3.61 -8.99 -9.42
CA ASP A 52 -3.76 -7.85 -8.53
C ASP A 52 -4.22 -6.61 -9.29
N LYS A 53 -3.78 -6.45 -10.54
CA LYS A 53 -4.23 -5.38 -11.42
C LYS A 53 -5.74 -5.42 -11.68
N GLU A 54 -6.25 -6.61 -11.98
CA GLU A 54 -7.69 -6.86 -12.21
C GLU A 54 -8.49 -6.67 -10.92
N ASP A 55 -7.98 -7.18 -9.81
CA ASP A 55 -8.59 -7.03 -8.48
C ASP A 55 -8.64 -5.55 -8.09
N ILE A 56 -7.56 -4.80 -8.32
CA ILE A 56 -7.47 -3.38 -8.00
C ILE A 56 -8.47 -2.56 -8.81
N LEU A 57 -8.60 -2.85 -10.11
CA LEU A 57 -9.62 -2.22 -10.96
C LEU A 57 -11.04 -2.53 -10.47
N SER A 58 -11.31 -3.78 -10.12
CA SER A 58 -12.63 -4.21 -9.67
C SER A 58 -13.03 -3.58 -8.33
N LEU A 59 -12.12 -3.61 -7.36
CA LEU A 59 -12.35 -3.24 -5.95
C LEU A 59 -12.22 -1.73 -5.69
N TYR A 60 -11.22 -1.08 -6.28
CA TYR A 60 -10.90 0.33 -5.98
C TYR A 60 -11.19 1.27 -7.15
N LYS A 61 -11.68 0.74 -8.28
CA LYS A 61 -11.89 1.50 -9.52
C LYS A 61 -10.65 2.28 -9.94
N LYS A 62 -9.47 1.70 -9.71
CA LYS A 62 -8.18 2.26 -10.17
C LYS A 62 -7.65 1.42 -11.30
N ASP A 63 -7.57 1.99 -12.51
CA ASP A 63 -6.99 1.31 -13.65
C ASP A 63 -5.47 1.47 -13.65
N ILE A 64 -4.75 0.36 -13.80
CA ILE A 64 -3.30 0.32 -13.94
C ILE A 64 -2.99 -0.08 -15.38
N ARG A 65 -2.43 0.88 -16.12
CA ARG A 65 -2.08 0.70 -17.54
C ARG A 65 -0.59 0.55 -17.73
N TYR A 66 -0.22 -0.04 -18.85
CA TYR A 66 1.17 -0.23 -19.26
C TYR A 66 1.46 0.66 -20.46
N ASP A 67 2.48 1.50 -20.36
CA ASP A 67 2.99 2.26 -21.48
C ASP A 67 4.12 1.47 -22.16
N GLY A 68 3.89 1.07 -23.41
CA GLY A 68 4.87 0.32 -24.21
C GLY A 68 6.12 1.12 -24.57
N SER A 69 6.05 2.45 -24.57
CA SER A 69 7.17 3.34 -24.92
C SER A 69 8.16 3.44 -23.75
N THR A 70 7.65 3.73 -22.55
CA THR A 70 8.47 3.83 -21.34
C THR A 70 8.71 2.48 -20.65
N LYS A 71 7.96 1.44 -21.03
CA LYS A 71 7.94 0.11 -20.41
C LYS A 71 7.58 0.14 -18.93
N LYS A 72 6.70 1.08 -18.55
CA LYS A 72 6.29 1.31 -17.16
C LYS A 72 4.78 1.20 -17.02
N TYR A 73 4.38 0.82 -15.83
CA TYR A 73 3.00 0.86 -15.38
C TYR A 73 2.70 2.21 -14.74
N PHE A 74 1.48 2.69 -14.88
CA PHE A 74 0.99 3.92 -14.28
C PHE A 74 -0.50 3.78 -13.94
N LEU A 75 -0.98 4.63 -13.03
CA LEU A 75 -2.40 4.75 -12.75
C LEU A 75 -3.02 5.65 -13.82
N GLU A 76 -4.03 5.16 -14.52
CA GLU A 76 -4.83 6.01 -15.41
C GLU A 76 -5.59 7.03 -14.54
N GLU A 77 -5.50 8.31 -14.89
CA GLU A 77 -6.33 9.34 -14.26
C GLU A 77 -7.76 9.18 -14.78
N ASP A 78 -8.68 8.81 -13.90
CA ASP A 78 -10.11 8.94 -14.21
C ASP A 78 -10.49 10.43 -14.14
N ASP A 79 -11.13 10.94 -15.20
CA ASP A 79 -11.76 12.27 -15.24
C ASP A 79 -12.89 12.41 -14.19
N VAL A 80 -13.28 11.32 -13.53
CA VAL A 80 -14.29 11.28 -12.47
C VAL A 80 -13.61 10.93 -11.14
N PRO A 81 -13.60 11.84 -10.14
CA PRO A 81 -13.02 11.55 -8.84
C PRO A 81 -13.84 10.46 -8.13
N ASP A 82 -13.32 9.24 -8.09
CA ASP A 82 -13.87 8.17 -7.26
C ASP A 82 -13.58 8.45 -5.78
N ASP A 83 -14.50 9.15 -5.12
CA ASP A 83 -14.47 9.46 -3.69
C ASP A 83 -14.49 8.16 -2.85
N PHE A 84 -15.13 7.08 -3.31
CA PHE A 84 -15.30 5.87 -2.52
C PHE A 84 -14.04 5.01 -2.48
N GLY A 85 -13.43 4.72 -3.64
CA GLY A 85 -12.17 3.96 -3.71
C GLY A 85 -11.00 4.68 -3.03
N ASN A 86 -10.96 6.00 -3.14
CA ASN A 86 -10.00 6.82 -2.40
C ASN A 86 -10.22 6.72 -0.89
N ARG A 87 -11.46 6.85 -0.40
CA ARG A 87 -11.78 6.77 1.05
C ARG A 87 -11.50 5.40 1.67
N ILE A 88 -11.77 4.30 0.96
CA ILE A 88 -11.43 2.95 1.44
C ILE A 88 -9.92 2.78 1.54
N THR A 89 -9.19 3.24 0.53
CA THR A 89 -7.73 3.20 0.53
C THR A 89 -7.16 4.01 1.69
N ASP A 90 -7.72 5.19 1.96
CA ASP A 90 -7.30 6.06 3.06
C ASP A 90 -7.63 5.48 4.45
N ALA A 91 -8.81 4.88 4.60
CA ALA A 91 -9.18 4.20 5.83
C ALA A 91 -8.26 3.00 6.12
N TYR A 92 -7.93 2.21 5.10
CA TYR A 92 -6.99 1.09 5.23
C TYR A 92 -5.57 1.57 5.52
N ASN A 93 -5.11 2.65 4.88
CA ASN A 93 -3.85 3.32 5.18
C ASN A 93 -3.78 3.76 6.64
N THR A 94 -4.83 4.39 7.13
CA THR A 94 -4.94 4.84 8.52
C THR A 94 -4.88 3.65 9.47
N TYR A 95 -5.62 2.59 9.18
CA TYR A 95 -5.61 1.37 9.98
C TYR A 95 -4.21 0.75 10.05
N LEU A 96 -3.53 0.60 8.91
CA LEU A 96 -2.15 0.09 8.89
C LEU A 96 -1.20 0.99 9.66
N ALA A 97 -1.28 2.31 9.51
CA ALA A 97 -0.44 3.25 10.25
C ALA A 97 -0.65 3.16 11.77
N LEU A 98 -1.90 2.97 12.21
CA LEU A 98 -2.22 2.77 13.63
C LEU A 98 -1.68 1.45 14.16
N ASN A 99 -1.83 0.33 13.44
CA ASN A 99 -1.29 -0.96 13.87
C ASN A 99 0.25 -0.98 13.86
N MET A 100 0.89 -0.32 12.90
CA MET A 100 2.35 -0.13 12.91
C MET A 100 2.80 0.73 14.09
N ALA A 101 2.03 1.76 14.46
CA ALA A 101 2.33 2.59 15.62
C ALA A 101 2.19 1.83 16.95
N ASP A 102 1.23 0.91 17.06
CA ASP A 102 1.09 0.04 18.24
C ASP A 102 2.29 -0.93 18.39
N ASP A 103 2.84 -1.46 17.29
CA ASP A 103 4.08 -2.25 17.33
C ASP A 103 5.28 -1.39 17.77
N VAL A 104 5.35 -0.13 17.34
CA VAL A 104 6.39 0.81 17.79
C VAL A 104 6.18 1.23 19.25
N ALA A 105 4.95 1.33 19.75
CA ALA A 105 4.65 1.63 21.15
C ALA A 105 5.12 0.53 22.11
N ALA A 106 5.29 -0.71 21.64
CA ALA A 106 5.92 -1.78 22.41
C ALA A 106 7.43 -1.55 22.63
N TYR A 107 8.10 -0.78 21.77
CA TYR A 107 9.53 -0.47 21.85
C TYR A 107 9.82 0.99 22.25
N VAL A 108 8.83 1.87 22.14
CA VAL A 108 8.89 3.27 22.60
C VAL A 108 8.11 3.34 23.90
N HIS A 109 8.82 3.36 25.03
CA HIS A 109 8.25 3.80 26.30
C HIS A 109 7.84 5.26 26.16
N LEU A 110 6.60 5.50 25.71
CA LEU A 110 5.96 6.80 25.82
C LEU A 110 5.90 7.10 27.31
N GLU A 111 6.78 7.98 27.78
CA GLU A 111 6.75 8.48 29.14
C GLU A 111 5.33 8.99 29.41
N LYS A 112 4.62 8.30 30.31
CA LYS A 112 3.36 8.79 30.87
C LYS A 112 3.70 10.02 31.70
N ARG A 113 3.83 11.18 31.05
CA ARG A 113 3.89 12.45 31.76
C ARG A 113 2.58 12.60 32.54
N ARG A 114 2.63 12.36 33.84
CA ARG A 114 1.63 12.89 34.76
C ARG A 114 1.72 14.41 34.65
N PRO A 115 0.64 15.14 34.38
CA PRO A 115 0.65 16.58 34.56
C PRO A 115 0.86 16.81 36.06
N GLN A 116 2.10 17.10 36.48
CA GLN A 116 2.33 17.75 37.74
C GLN A 116 1.83 19.19 37.54
N GLY A 117 0.60 19.42 37.97
CA GLY A 117 0.15 20.77 38.25
C GLY A 117 1.15 21.37 39.23
N MET A 118 1.90 22.37 38.76
CA MET A 118 2.58 23.31 39.63
C MET A 118 1.52 24.35 39.98
N GLU A 119 1.09 24.28 41.24
CA GLU A 119 0.33 25.26 42.07
C GLU A 119 -0.74 26.14 41.41
#